data_AF-A0A914FFP6-F1
#
_entry.id   AF-A0A914FFP6-F1
#
_cell.length_a   1.000
_cell.length_b   1.000
_cell.length_c   1.000
_cell.angle_alpha   90.00
_cell.angle_beta   90.00
_cell.angle_gamma   90.00
#
_symmetry.space_group_name_H-M   'P 1'
#
loop_
_entity.id
_entity.type
_entity.pdbx_description
1 polymer ?
#
loop_
_entity_poly.entity_id
_entity_poly.type
_entity_poly.pdbx_seq_one_letter_code
_entity_poly.pdbx_strand_id
1 'polypeptide(L)' 'MKASLFIVFLVISVFFFECEGFDRVPACDEVCGRSQPEQDACCRAHGYAAGTCSSFTKILCRRELNVPG' A
#
# COMPACT_ATOMS: atom_id res chain seq x y z
N MET A 1 -34.59 -12.97 -8.76
CA MET A 1 -34.10 -11.65 -9.24
C MET A 1 -33.49 -10.81 -8.10
N LYS A 2 -34.16 -10.63 -6.95
CA LYS A 2 -33.64 -9.88 -5.78
C LYS A 2 -32.32 -10.37 -5.17
N ALA A 3 -32.12 -11.68 -5.03
CA ALA A 3 -30.88 -12.24 -4.47
C ALA A 3 -29.66 -11.99 -5.38
N SER A 4 -29.87 -11.92 -6.70
CA SER A 4 -28.81 -11.71 -7.68
C SER A 4 -28.22 -10.30 -7.58
N LEU A 5 -29.06 -9.30 -7.35
CA LEU A 5 -28.61 -7.91 -7.13
C LEU A 5 -27.80 -7.78 -5.85
N PHE A 6 -28.21 -8.46 -4.77
CA PHE A 6 -27.48 -8.48 -3.50
C PHE A 6 -26.07 -9.07 -3.64
N ILE A 7 -25.94 -10.16 -4.40
CA ILE A 7 -24.64 -10.79 -4.66
C ILE A 7 -23.74 -9.87 -5.49
N VAL A 8 -24.29 -9.22 -6.53
CA VAL A 8 -23.52 -8.25 -7.34
C VAL A 8 -23.05 -7.08 -6.48
N PHE A 9 -23.90 -6.56 -5.58
CA PHE A 9 -23.52 -5.47 -4.68
C PHE A 9 -22.41 -5.87 -3.70
N LEU A 10 -22.46 -7.09 -3.17
CA LEU A 10 -21.43 -7.63 -2.29
C LEU A 10 -20.09 -7.78 -3.02
N VAL A 11 -20.09 -8.35 -4.23
CA VAL A 11 -18.88 -8.54 -5.03
C VAL A 11 -18.22 -7.19 -5.31
N ILE A 12 -19.00 -6.20 -5.76
CA ILE A 12 -18.53 -4.82 -6.00
C ILE A 12 -17.88 -4.26 -4.73
N SER A 13 -18.54 -4.32 -3.57
CA SER A 13 -18.00 -3.76 -2.32
C SER A 13 -16.68 -4.38 -1.85
N VAL A 14 -16.44 -5.68 -2.13
CA VAL A 14 -15.17 -6.35 -1.81
C VAL A 14 -14.03 -5.88 -2.72
N PHE A 15 -14.32 -5.55 -3.98
CA PHE A 15 -13.32 -4.97 -4.89
C PHE A 15 -12.89 -3.55 -4.50
N PHE A 16 -13.73 -2.78 -3.82
CA PHE A 16 -13.37 -1.44 -3.32
C PHE A 16 -12.68 -1.46 -1.95
N PHE A 17 -12.57 -2.62 -1.31
CA PHE A 17 -11.91 -2.77 -0.02
C PHE A 17 -10.44 -3.14 -0.20
N GLU A 18 -9.70 -2.36 -0.99
CA GLU A 18 -8.25 -2.33 -0.82
C GLU A 18 -7.95 -1.34 0.31
N CYS A 19 -7.42 -1.85 1.42
CA CYS A 19 -7.02 -1.01 2.54
C CYS A 19 -5.80 -0.18 2.13
N GLU A 20 -5.74 1.09 2.54
CA GLU A 20 -4.49 1.84 2.55
C GLU A 20 -3.52 1.09 3.47
N GLY A 21 -2.68 0.24 2.87
CA GLY A 21 -1.79 -0.65 3.59
C GLY A 21 -0.41 -0.04 3.68
N PHE A 22 0.11 0.07 4.90
CA PHE A 22 1.54 0.23 5.13
C PHE A 22 2.14 -1.14 5.39
N ASP A 23 2.86 -1.65 4.39
CA ASP A 23 3.60 -2.90 4.53
C ASP A 23 5.04 -2.60 4.95
N ARG A 24 5.57 -3.39 5.88
CA ARG A 24 6.99 -3.31 6.23
C ARG A 24 7.81 -4.03 5.17
N VAL A 25 8.75 -3.31 4.56
CA VAL A 25 9.69 -3.89 3.59
C VAL A 25 11.08 -3.95 4.22
N PRO A 26 11.50 -5.12 4.77
CA PRO A 26 12.75 -5.22 5.52
C PRO A 26 13.99 -4.92 4.66
N ALA A 27 13.90 -5.08 3.34
CA ALA A 27 14.97 -4.68 2.41
C ALA A 27 15.21 -3.16 2.40
N CYS A 28 14.18 -2.36 2.70
CA CYS A 28 14.28 -0.90 2.78
C CYS A 28 14.66 -0.40 4.18
N ASP A 29 14.83 -1.27 5.19
CA ASP A 29 15.22 -0.85 6.54
C ASP A 29 16.62 -0.20 6.56
N GLU A 30 17.50 -0.52 5.60
CA GLU A 30 18.81 0.14 5.39
C GLU A 30 18.68 1.63 5.07
N VAL A 31 17.67 2.00 4.27
CA VAL A 31 17.46 3.38 3.85
C VAL A 31 16.63 4.17 4.86
N CYS A 32 16.24 3.55 5.98
CA CYS A 32 15.64 4.25 7.12
C CYS A 32 16.71 5.14 7.77
N GLY A 33 16.54 6.46 7.67
CA GLY A 33 17.55 7.46 8.06
C GLY A 33 18.28 8.09 6.87
N ARG A 34 18.03 7.61 5.65
CA ARG A 34 18.37 8.31 4.40
C ARG A 34 17.29 9.32 4.04
N SER A 35 17.51 10.05 2.95
CA SER A 35 16.56 11.07 2.48
C SER A 35 15.22 10.45 2.09
N GLN A 36 14.11 11.19 2.24
CA GLN A 36 12.78 10.75 1.77
C GLN A 36 12.78 10.21 0.33
N PRO A 37 13.42 10.86 -0.67
CA PRO A 37 13.45 10.32 -2.03
C PRO A 37 14.15 8.96 -2.16
N GLU A 38 15.15 8.65 -1.33
CA GLU A 38 15.76 7.31 -1.29
C GLU A 38 14.80 6.26 -0.70
N GLN A 39 14.06 6.63 0.34
CA GLN A 39 13.03 5.77 0.95
C GLN A 39 11.92 5.44 -0.06
N ASP A 40 11.44 6.46 -0.77
CA ASP A 40 10.43 6.31 -1.83
C ASP A 40 10.96 5.51 -3.02
N ALA A 41 12.22 5.69 -3.41
CA ALA A 41 12.84 4.90 -4.48
C ALA A 41 12.90 3.41 -4.10
N CYS A 42 13.26 3.08 -2.86
CA CYS A 42 13.28 1.70 -2.40
C CYS A 42 11.87 1.08 -2.41
N CYS A 43 10.89 1.77 -1.83
CA CYS A 43 9.51 1.29 -1.83
C CYS A 43 8.95 1.11 -3.26
N ARG A 44 9.24 2.03 -4.19
CA ARG A 44 8.87 1.89 -5.61
C ARG A 44 9.53 0.71 -6.30
N ALA A 45 10.79 0.40 -5.98
CA ALA A 45 11.45 -0.80 -6.50
C ALA A 45 10.77 -2.11 -6.03
N HIS A 46 10.04 -2.06 -4.92
CA HIS A 46 9.28 -3.18 -4.37
C HIS A 46 7.76 -3.14 -4.70
N GLY A 47 7.31 -2.25 -5.59
CA GLY A 47 5.92 -2.17 -6.02
C GLY A 47 4.99 -1.34 -5.13
N TYR A 48 5.57 -0.44 -4.32
CA TYR A 48 4.84 0.48 -3.46
C TYR A 48 4.91 1.94 -3.97
N ALA A 49 3.98 2.78 -3.53
CA ALA A 49 3.89 4.19 -3.92
C ALA A 49 5.08 5.01 -3.40
N ALA A 50 5.30 4.87 -2.09
CA ALA A 50 6.09 5.77 -1.27
C ALA A 50 6.46 5.06 0.03
N GLY A 51 7.52 5.53 0.66
CA GLY A 51 8.09 4.94 1.86
C GLY A 51 8.33 5.99 2.93
N THR A 52 8.05 5.64 4.17
CA THR A 52 8.48 6.47 5.30
C THR A 52 9.08 5.63 6.41
N CYS A 53 10.13 6.16 7.01
CA CYS A 53 10.77 5.61 8.19
C CYS A 53 9.86 5.87 9.41
N SER A 54 9.20 4.82 9.92
CA SER A 54 8.22 4.92 11.03
C SER A 54 8.86 4.77 12.41
N SER A 55 10.03 4.13 12.46
CA SER A 55 10.90 4.05 13.63
C SER A 55 12.33 4.05 13.13
N PHE A 56 13.31 4.42 13.97
CA PHE A 56 14.73 4.62 13.63
C PHE A 56 15.37 3.59 12.66
N THR A 57 14.80 2.40 12.50
CA THR A 57 15.29 1.34 11.60
C THR A 57 14.20 0.62 10.80
N LYS A 58 12.96 1.13 10.73
CA LYS A 58 11.85 0.44 10.04
C LYS A 58 11.17 1.30 8.98
N ILE A 59 11.25 0.87 7.73
CA ILE A 59 10.51 1.49 6.63
C ILE A 59 9.13 0.85 6.47
N LEU A 60 8.13 1.72 6.40
CA LEU A 60 6.78 1.40 6.00
C LEU A 60 6.54 1.91 4.59
N CYS A 61 6.29 1.00 3.67
CA CYS A 61 5.95 1.32 2.30
C CYS A 61 4.43 1.35 2.14
N ARG A 62 3.91 2.45 1.60
CA ARG A 62 2.49 2.64 1.29
C ARG A 62 2.19 1.97 -0.04
N ARG A 63 1.20 1.09 -0.08
CA ARG A 63 0.69 0.55 -1.36
C ARG A 63 -0.09 1.65 -2.12
N GLU A 64 0.12 1.78 -3.43
CA GLU A 64 -0.79 2.58 -4.25
C GLU A 64 -2.13 1.85 -4.31
N LEU A 65 -3.17 2.49 -3.79
CA LEU A 65 -4.52 2.05 -4.05
C LEU A 65 -4.85 2.39 -5.48
N ASN A 66 -5.20 1.36 -6.25
CA ASN A 66 -5.88 1.55 -7.51
C ASN A 66 -7.27 2.13 -7.19
N VAL A 67 -7.35 3.46 -7.01
CA VAL A 67 -8.62 4.19 -6.94
C VAL A 67 -9.15 4.25 -8.37
N PRO A 68 -10.16 3.45 -8.77
CA PRO A 68 -10.82 3.69 -10.04
C PRO A 68 -11.52 5.05 -9.93
N GLY A 69 -10.98 6.05 -10.65
CA GLY A 69 -11.62 7.35 -10.85
C GLY A 69 -12.85 7.26 -11.75
#